data_AF-A0A8T4X714-F1
#
_entry.id   AF-A0A8T4X714-F1
#
_cell.length_a   1.000
_cell.length_b   1.000
_cell.length_c   1.000
_cell.angle_alpha   90.00
_cell.angle_beta   90.00
_cell.angle_gamma   90.00
#
_symmetry.space_group_name_H-M   'P 1'
#
loop_
_entity.id
_entity.type
_entity.pdbx_description
1 polymer ?
#
loop_
_entity_poly.entity_id
_entity_poly.type
_entity_poly.pdbx_seq_one_letter_code
_entity_poly.pdbx_strand_id
1 'polypeptide(L)'
;MSSKLTSISIIKQKPVKDNKKIARTRRQRGYQWEDTLVKRFNSVEHWKAFRLGSPSIALPDVLAVNTQSSMIFSIEAKSGTSTSLPVPADQIERCQKWITTFDIYKERKVILAFKFLSKKRIGQGLYENRELREFYKIWDESKKITDCVCTYDGEIFAKIDGKRINLNLEEQKMPFKNKHRTSA
;
A
#
# COMPACT_ATOMS: atom_id res chain seq x y z
N MET A 1 49.89 -47.39 -6.74
CA MET A 1 49.36 -46.39 -5.77
C MET A 1 50.02 -45.06 -6.14
N SER A 2 49.38 -43.92 -6.37
CA SER A 2 48.08 -43.39 -6.00
C SER A 2 47.70 -42.34 -7.05
N SER A 3 46.48 -42.39 -7.61
CA SER A 3 45.96 -41.39 -8.54
C SER A 3 45.44 -40.18 -7.74
N LYS A 4 46.02 -38.99 -7.99
CA LYS A 4 45.54 -37.73 -7.41
C LYS A 4 44.20 -37.35 -8.03
N LEU A 5 43.11 -37.68 -7.35
CA LEU A 5 41.79 -37.11 -7.60
C LEU A 5 41.82 -35.63 -7.18
N THR A 6 41.87 -34.73 -8.16
CA THR A 6 41.67 -33.30 -7.95
C THR A 6 40.17 -33.06 -7.80
N SER A 7 39.74 -32.71 -6.59
CA SER A 7 38.36 -32.33 -6.30
C SER A 7 38.05 -30.99 -6.98
N ILE A 8 37.28 -31.05 -8.07
CA ILE A 8 36.72 -29.86 -8.70
C ILE A 8 35.64 -29.33 -7.75
N SER A 9 35.97 -28.31 -6.97
CA SER A 9 35.00 -27.56 -6.19
C SER A 9 34.10 -26.79 -7.15
N ILE A 10 32.89 -27.30 -7.38
CA ILE A 10 31.85 -26.58 -8.11
C ILE A 10 31.45 -25.38 -7.25
N ILE A 11 32.07 -24.23 -7.51
CA ILE A 11 31.64 -22.94 -6.98
C ILE A 11 30.23 -22.70 -7.53
N LYS A 12 29.19 -22.91 -6.72
CA LYS A 12 27.82 -22.50 -7.02
C LYS A 12 27.84 -21.01 -7.36
N GLN A 13 27.74 -20.69 -8.65
CA GLN A 13 27.63 -19.30 -9.11
C GLN A 13 26.39 -18.67 -8.46
N LYS A 14 26.56 -17.54 -7.78
CA LYS A 14 25.43 -16.76 -7.25
C LYS A 14 24.55 -16.34 -8.43
N PRO A 15 23.22 -16.58 -8.40
CA PRO A 15 22.35 -16.27 -9.52
C PRO A 15 22.43 -14.78 -9.86
N VAL A 16 22.61 -14.48 -11.15
CA VAL A 16 22.68 -13.12 -11.68
C VAL A 16 21.37 -12.38 -11.42
N LYS A 17 21.49 -11.16 -10.91
CA LYS A 17 20.40 -10.35 -10.33
C LYS A 17 19.52 -9.76 -11.43
N ASP A 18 18.27 -10.21 -11.56
CA ASP A 18 17.28 -9.51 -12.41
C ASP A 18 16.47 -8.50 -11.58
N ASN A 19 17.11 -7.39 -11.25
CA ASN A 19 16.47 -6.27 -10.52
C ASN A 19 15.27 -5.70 -11.30
N LYS A 20 15.26 -5.79 -12.63
CA LYS A 20 14.16 -5.31 -13.48
C LYS A 20 12.92 -6.16 -13.26
N LYS A 21 13.04 -7.49 -13.25
CA LYS A 21 11.93 -8.41 -12.96
C LYS A 21 11.35 -8.18 -11.56
N ILE A 22 12.21 -7.99 -10.55
CA ILE A 22 11.77 -7.70 -9.18
C ILE A 22 10.96 -6.38 -9.13
N ALA A 23 11.47 -5.32 -9.75
CA ALA A 23 10.79 -4.03 -9.79
C ALA A 23 9.44 -4.12 -10.52
N ARG A 24 9.38 -4.85 -11.64
CA ARG A 24 8.15 -5.10 -12.39
C ARG A 24 7.12 -5.85 -11.55
N THR A 25 7.51 -6.92 -10.87
CA THR A 25 6.61 -7.67 -9.98
C THR A 25 6.09 -6.81 -8.84
N ARG A 26 6.92 -5.95 -8.24
CA ARG A 26 6.48 -5.00 -7.20
C ARG A 26 5.43 -4.03 -7.75
N ARG A 27 5.68 -3.45 -8.92
CA ARG A 27 4.74 -2.53 -9.59
C ARG A 27 3.42 -3.21 -9.93
N GLN A 28 3.45 -4.42 -10.48
CA GLN A 28 2.25 -5.18 -10.80
C GLN A 28 1.38 -5.46 -9.56
N ARG A 29 2.01 -5.73 -8.40
CA ARG A 29 1.27 -5.90 -7.14
C ARG A 29 0.58 -4.61 -6.68
N GLY A 30 1.20 -3.45 -6.92
CA GLY A 30 0.58 -2.14 -6.70
C GLY A 30 -0.66 -1.96 -7.56
N TYR A 31 -0.51 -2.11 -8.89
CA TYR A 31 -1.62 -1.97 -9.84
C TYR A 31 -2.77 -2.94 -9.56
N GLN A 32 -2.46 -4.20 -9.21
CA GLN A 32 -3.47 -5.16 -8.80
C GLN A 32 -4.20 -4.76 -7.53
N TRP A 33 -3.52 -4.08 -6.61
CA TRP A 33 -4.14 -3.59 -5.39
C TRP A 33 -5.09 -2.43 -5.67
N GLU A 34 -4.63 -1.45 -6.44
CA GLU A 34 -5.45 -0.33 -6.93
C GLU A 34 -6.71 -0.84 -7.65
N ASP A 35 -6.55 -1.78 -8.59
CA ASP A 35 -7.66 -2.39 -9.34
C ASP A 35 -8.63 -3.14 -8.42
N THR A 36 -8.12 -3.77 -7.36
CA THR A 36 -8.96 -4.46 -6.36
C THR A 36 -9.81 -3.47 -5.59
N LEU A 37 -9.24 -2.34 -5.15
CA LEU A 37 -9.97 -1.29 -4.45
C LEU A 37 -11.09 -0.73 -5.33
N VAL A 38 -10.76 -0.38 -6.58
CA VAL A 38 -11.74 0.13 -7.55
C VAL A 38 -12.89 -0.85 -7.75
N LYS A 39 -12.60 -2.14 -7.99
CA LYS A 39 -13.63 -3.17 -8.15
C LYS A 39 -14.51 -3.33 -6.92
N ARG A 40 -13.92 -3.25 -5.72
CA ARG A 40 -14.67 -3.39 -4.46
C ARG A 40 -15.59 -2.19 -4.22
N PHE A 41 -15.13 -0.96 -4.43
CA PHE A 41 -16.00 0.21 -4.37
C PHE A 41 -17.14 0.12 -5.40
N ASN A 42 -16.82 -0.20 -6.65
CA ASN A 42 -17.82 -0.30 -7.72
C ASN A 42 -18.80 -1.47 -7.56
N SER A 43 -18.56 -2.40 -6.62
CA SER A 43 -19.52 -3.44 -6.25
C SER A 43 -20.52 -3.01 -5.17
N VAL A 44 -20.35 -1.83 -4.58
CA VAL A 44 -21.25 -1.27 -3.58
C VAL A 44 -22.14 -0.21 -4.25
N GLU A 45 -23.42 -0.23 -3.91
CA GLU A 45 -24.39 0.72 -4.44
C GLU A 45 -23.96 2.18 -4.16
N HIS A 46 -24.20 3.05 -5.13
CA HIS A 46 -23.90 4.50 -5.09
C HIS A 46 -22.42 4.89 -5.02
N TRP A 47 -21.49 3.93 -4.95
CA TRP A 47 -20.06 4.18 -5.03
C TRP A 47 -19.56 4.09 -6.48
N LYS A 48 -18.74 5.06 -6.87
CA LYS A 48 -17.98 5.05 -8.13
C LYS A 48 -16.52 5.30 -7.83
N ALA A 49 -15.64 4.42 -8.28
CA ALA A 49 -14.21 4.52 -8.06
C ALA A 49 -13.43 4.40 -9.37
N PHE A 50 -12.32 5.12 -9.41
CA PHE A 50 -11.45 5.28 -10.57
C PHE A 50 -10.01 5.09 -10.14
N ARG A 51 -9.25 4.30 -10.91
CA ARG A 51 -7.79 4.31 -10.80
C ARG A 51 -7.27 5.46 -11.64
N LEU A 52 -6.51 6.37 -11.03
CA LEU A 52 -6.02 7.56 -11.73
C LEU A 52 -4.58 7.39 -12.28
N GLY A 53 -3.93 6.27 -11.96
CA GLY A 53 -2.78 5.73 -12.68
C GLY A 53 -1.41 6.32 -12.30
N SER A 54 -0.35 5.49 -12.43
CA SER A 54 1.07 5.93 -12.40
C SER A 54 1.50 6.46 -13.78
N PRO A 55 2.35 7.51 -13.92
CA PRO A 55 3.26 8.11 -12.95
C PRO A 55 2.87 9.57 -12.61
N SER A 56 1.57 9.87 -12.50
CA SER A 56 1.16 11.25 -12.32
C SER A 56 1.64 11.80 -10.98
N ILE A 57 2.40 12.89 -11.04
CA ILE A 57 2.87 13.63 -9.86
C ILE A 57 1.74 14.40 -9.16
N ALA A 58 0.52 14.40 -9.71
CA ALA A 58 -0.59 15.22 -9.22
C ALA A 58 -1.84 14.44 -8.82
N LEU A 59 -1.90 13.14 -9.10
CA LEU A 59 -3.10 12.32 -8.86
C LEU A 59 -2.89 11.37 -7.67
N PRO A 60 -3.95 11.09 -6.90
CA PRO A 60 -3.96 9.95 -5.99
C PRO A 60 -3.99 8.63 -6.79
N ASP A 61 -3.74 7.50 -6.13
CA ASP A 61 -3.79 6.21 -6.81
C ASP A 61 -5.23 5.83 -7.20
N VAL A 62 -6.17 6.03 -6.26
CA VAL A 62 -7.60 5.77 -6.45
C VAL A 62 -8.42 6.95 -5.94
N LEU A 63 -9.44 7.34 -6.70
CA LEU A 63 -10.47 8.27 -6.27
C LEU A 63 -11.81 7.52 -6.20
N ALA A 64 -12.49 7.58 -5.06
CA ALA A 64 -13.80 6.97 -4.87
C ALA A 64 -14.81 8.01 -4.39
N VAL A 65 -15.96 8.06 -5.02
CA VAL A 65 -17.02 9.04 -4.72
C VAL A 65 -18.34 8.33 -4.47
N ASN A 66 -19.13 8.90 -3.56
CA ASN A 66 -20.54 8.60 -3.39
C ASN A 66 -21.30 9.92 -3.42
N THR A 67 -21.98 10.19 -4.53
CA THR A 67 -22.68 11.47 -4.74
C THR A 67 -23.96 11.56 -3.92
N GLN A 68 -24.59 10.43 -3.56
CA GLN A 68 -25.82 10.42 -2.76
C GLN A 68 -25.55 10.80 -1.30
N SER A 69 -24.48 10.27 -0.70
CA SER A 69 -24.07 10.63 0.65
C SER A 69 -23.10 11.81 0.71
N SER A 70 -22.79 12.43 -0.44
CA SER A 70 -21.84 13.55 -0.53
C SER A 70 -20.46 13.20 0.08
N MET A 71 -19.93 12.03 -0.29
CA MET A 71 -18.62 11.54 0.16
C MET A 71 -17.59 11.46 -0.98
N ILE A 72 -16.34 11.80 -0.68
CA ILE A 72 -15.19 11.57 -1.54
C ILE A 72 -13.99 11.04 -0.74
N PHE A 73 -13.41 9.95 -1.22
CA PHE A 73 -12.16 9.39 -0.72
C PHE A 73 -11.08 9.53 -1.76
N SER A 74 -10.00 10.22 -1.38
CA SER A 74 -8.74 10.20 -2.12
C SER A 74 -7.81 9.19 -1.47
N ILE A 75 -7.33 8.21 -2.24
CA ILE A 75 -6.70 7.02 -1.68
C ILE A 75 -5.28 6.85 -2.22
N GLU A 76 -4.32 6.68 -1.32
CA GLU A 76 -2.97 6.20 -1.63
C GLU A 76 -2.89 4.72 -1.23
N ALA A 77 -2.49 3.86 -2.16
CA ALA A 77 -2.59 2.41 -2.05
C ALA A 77 -1.21 1.74 -2.03
N LYS A 78 -0.85 1.12 -0.90
CA LYS A 78 0.41 0.38 -0.76
C LYS A 78 0.18 -1.10 -0.59
N SER A 79 0.87 -1.92 -1.40
CA SER A 79 0.87 -3.38 -1.24
C SER A 79 2.27 -3.97 -1.28
N GLY A 80 2.50 -5.03 -0.49
CA GLY A 80 3.84 -5.62 -0.45
C GLY A 80 4.01 -6.87 0.40
N THR A 81 5.20 -7.46 0.25
CA THR A 81 5.65 -8.64 0.99
C THR A 81 6.57 -8.28 2.17
N SER A 82 6.85 -7.00 2.39
CA SER A 82 7.61 -6.52 3.55
C SER A 82 6.75 -6.53 4.81
N THR A 83 7.38 -6.27 5.96
CA THR A 83 6.73 -6.04 7.26
C THR A 83 6.39 -4.56 7.49
N SER A 84 6.78 -3.69 6.56
CA SER A 84 6.51 -2.26 6.61
C SER A 84 6.23 -1.71 5.22
N LEU A 85 5.27 -0.80 5.12
CA LEU A 85 4.87 -0.13 3.89
C LEU A 85 4.96 1.39 4.08
N PRO A 86 5.95 2.07 3.49
CA PRO A 86 6.09 3.52 3.59
C PRO A 86 5.12 4.24 2.65
N VAL A 87 4.67 5.42 3.09
CA VAL A 87 3.95 6.43 2.31
C VAL A 87 4.71 7.74 2.45
N PRO A 88 5.40 8.18 1.38
CA PRO A 88 6.00 9.50 1.31
C PRO A 88 5.00 10.66 1.50
N ALA A 89 5.48 11.76 2.10
CA ALA A 89 4.69 12.94 2.44
C ALA A 89 4.02 13.58 1.21
N ASP A 90 4.73 13.66 0.08
CA ASP A 90 4.22 14.21 -1.18
C ASP A 90 3.00 13.44 -1.67
N GLN A 91 2.92 12.14 -1.39
CA GLN A 91 1.77 11.33 -1.77
C GLN A 91 0.52 11.64 -0.95
N ILE A 92 0.69 11.93 0.33
CA ILE A 92 -0.39 12.37 1.22
C ILE A 92 -0.86 13.76 0.80
N GLU A 93 0.07 14.67 0.51
CA GLU A 93 -0.22 16.01 0.03
C GLU A 93 -1.03 15.99 -1.27
N ARG A 94 -0.65 15.13 -2.23
CA ARG A 94 -1.44 14.92 -3.46
C ARG A 94 -2.87 14.49 -3.15
N CYS A 95 -3.06 13.55 -2.23
CA CYS A 95 -4.40 13.12 -1.85
C CYS A 95 -5.20 14.24 -1.19
N GLN A 96 -4.56 15.03 -0.32
CA GLN A 96 -5.22 16.13 0.38
C GLN A 96 -5.68 17.21 -0.58
N LYS A 97 -4.84 17.59 -1.57
CA LYS A 97 -5.19 18.55 -2.62
C LYS A 97 -6.50 18.19 -3.33
N TRP A 98 -6.73 16.91 -3.60
CA TRP A 98 -7.95 16.45 -4.26
C TRP A 98 -9.18 16.65 -3.38
N ILE A 99 -9.14 16.23 -2.11
CA ILE A 99 -10.30 16.43 -1.25
C ILE A 99 -10.56 17.91 -0.95
N THR A 100 -9.53 18.76 -0.90
CA THR A 100 -9.71 20.22 -0.78
C THR A 100 -10.32 20.83 -2.04
N THR A 101 -9.92 20.36 -3.23
CA THR A 101 -10.40 20.86 -4.52
C THR A 101 -11.89 20.53 -4.75
N PHE A 102 -12.32 19.32 -4.38
CA PHE A 102 -13.72 18.90 -4.50
C PHE A 102 -14.50 19.23 -3.22
N ASP A 103 -14.55 20.52 -2.89
CA ASP A 103 -15.21 21.05 -1.68
C ASP A 103 -16.73 20.88 -1.64
N ILE A 104 -17.35 20.57 -2.79
CA ILE A 104 -18.78 20.23 -2.91
C ILE A 104 -19.18 18.99 -2.09
N TYR A 105 -18.23 18.09 -1.80
CA TYR A 105 -18.49 16.91 -0.97
C TYR A 105 -18.40 17.29 0.52
N LYS A 106 -19.41 16.91 1.29
CA LYS A 106 -19.46 17.17 2.74
C LYS A 106 -18.45 16.34 3.50
N GLU A 107 -18.37 15.04 3.19
CA GLU A 107 -17.43 14.13 3.82
C GLU A 107 -16.26 13.84 2.88
N ARG A 108 -15.07 14.18 3.35
CA ARG A 108 -13.85 14.23 2.56
C ARG A 108 -12.76 13.57 3.35
N LYS A 109 -12.16 12.50 2.82
CA LYS A 109 -11.13 11.75 3.55
C LYS A 109 -9.97 11.37 2.65
N VAL A 110 -8.76 11.57 3.15
CA VAL A 110 -7.57 10.91 2.63
C VAL A 110 -7.45 9.54 3.29
N ILE A 111 -7.48 8.48 2.49
CA ILE A 111 -7.36 7.10 2.96
C ILE A 111 -6.01 6.53 2.57
N LEU A 112 -5.26 6.04 3.55
CA LEU A 112 -4.07 5.24 3.33
C LEU A 112 -4.46 3.75 3.35
N ALA A 113 -4.44 3.11 2.19
CA ALA A 113 -4.90 1.73 2.00
C ALA A 113 -3.73 0.75 1.89
N PHE A 114 -3.51 -0.04 2.93
CA PHE A 114 -2.40 -0.98 3.02
C PHE A 114 -2.84 -2.42 2.77
N LYS A 115 -2.03 -3.18 2.02
CA LYS A 115 -2.18 -4.62 1.84
C LYS A 115 -0.86 -5.36 2.04
N PHE A 116 -0.77 -6.06 3.16
CA PHE A 116 0.31 -7.00 3.43
C PHE A 116 -0.06 -8.36 2.86
N LEU A 117 0.71 -8.81 1.87
CA LEU A 117 0.49 -10.08 1.20
C LEU A 117 0.77 -11.26 2.14
N SER A 118 0.09 -12.39 1.93
CA SER A 118 0.30 -13.65 2.65
C SER A 118 1.70 -14.27 2.46
N LYS A 119 2.54 -13.65 1.63
CA LYS A 119 3.94 -14.02 1.42
C LYS A 119 4.80 -12.95 2.06
N LYS A 120 5.55 -13.28 3.11
CA LYS A 120 6.52 -12.39 3.76
C LYS A 120 7.90 -12.65 3.18
N ARG A 121 8.58 -11.60 2.73
CA ARG A 121 9.95 -11.68 2.24
C ARG A 121 10.91 -11.74 3.42
N ILE A 122 11.67 -12.82 3.54
CA ILE A 122 12.71 -13.01 4.57
C ILE A 122 14.13 -12.87 4.01
N GLY A 123 14.26 -12.87 2.69
CA GLY A 123 15.52 -12.70 2.01
C GLY A 123 15.33 -12.38 0.53
N GLN A 124 16.40 -12.40 -0.25
CA GLN A 124 16.27 -12.19 -1.69
C GLN A 124 15.62 -13.42 -2.34
N GLY A 125 14.40 -13.26 -2.88
CA GLY A 125 13.64 -14.36 -3.47
C GLY A 125 13.11 -15.40 -2.48
N LEU A 126 13.43 -15.26 -1.19
CA LEU A 126 12.98 -16.14 -0.11
C LEU A 126 11.74 -15.58 0.56
N TYR A 127 10.74 -16.44 0.71
CA TYR A 127 9.44 -16.09 1.27
C TYR A 127 9.00 -17.13 2.29
N GLU A 128 8.32 -16.66 3.34
CA GLU A 128 7.54 -17.49 4.26
C GLU A 128 6.06 -17.12 4.15
N ASN A 129 5.19 -18.04 4.57
CA ASN A 129 3.76 -17.80 4.63
C ASN A 129 3.41 -16.98 5.88
N ARG A 130 2.42 -16.10 5.73
CA ARG A 130 1.76 -15.35 6.81
C ARG A 130 0.32 -15.06 6.43
N GLU A 131 -0.43 -14.51 7.37
CA GLU A 131 -1.77 -13.99 7.11
C GLU A 131 -1.73 -12.80 6.11
N LEU A 132 -2.77 -12.67 5.29
CA LEU A 132 -2.98 -11.48 4.49
C LEU A 132 -3.71 -10.45 5.36
N ARG A 133 -3.14 -9.25 5.50
CA ARG A 133 -3.73 -8.17 6.28
C ARG A 133 -3.97 -6.93 5.43
N GLU A 134 -5.11 -6.30 5.62
CA GLU A 134 -5.49 -5.05 4.98
C GLU A 134 -5.84 -4.03 6.07
N PHE A 135 -5.35 -2.80 5.92
CA PHE A 135 -5.63 -1.68 6.83
C PHE A 135 -6.03 -0.45 6.02
N TYR A 136 -6.98 0.31 6.53
CA TYR A 136 -7.47 1.53 5.91
C TYR A 136 -7.42 2.64 6.95
N LYS A 137 -6.44 3.53 6.84
CA LYS A 137 -6.22 4.59 7.83
C LYS A 137 -6.66 5.94 7.27
N ILE A 138 -7.37 6.72 8.06
CA ILE A 138 -7.72 8.09 7.72
C ILE A 138 -6.52 8.97 8.07
N TRP A 139 -5.99 9.70 7.09
CA TRP A 139 -5.04 10.76 7.39
C TRP A 139 -5.76 11.91 8.08
N ASP A 140 -5.25 12.32 9.24
CA ASP A 140 -5.79 13.43 10.01
C ASP A 140 -5.24 14.75 9.47
N GLU A 141 -6.11 15.56 8.86
CA GLU A 141 -5.75 16.84 8.24
C GLU A 141 -5.21 17.87 9.24
N SER A 142 -5.45 17.70 10.54
CA SER A 142 -4.87 18.55 11.58
C SER A 142 -3.38 18.26 11.82
N LYS A 143 -2.88 17.10 11.38
CA LYS A 143 -1.48 16.71 11.52
C LYS A 143 -0.66 17.25 10.36
N LYS A 144 0.56 17.71 10.67
CA LYS A 144 1.55 18.10 9.66
C LYS A 144 1.84 16.92 8.73
N ILE A 145 1.74 17.14 7.42
CA ILE A 145 2.10 16.15 6.40
C ILE A 145 3.56 15.72 6.59
N THR A 146 3.79 14.41 6.66
CA THR A 146 5.10 13.81 6.89
C THR A 146 5.13 12.43 6.27
N ASP A 147 6.33 11.94 5.96
CA ASP A 147 6.52 10.53 5.63
C ASP A 147 5.99 9.66 6.77
N CYS A 148 5.20 8.66 6.44
CA CYS A 148 4.73 7.67 7.39
C CYS A 148 4.97 6.24 6.94
N VAL A 149 4.96 5.30 7.88
CA VAL A 149 5.17 3.87 7.63
C VAL A 149 4.11 3.09 8.38
N CYS A 150 3.40 2.22 7.67
CA CYS A 150 2.52 1.22 8.28
C CYS A 150 3.29 -0.07 8.55
N THR A 151 3.15 -0.65 9.74
CA THR A 151 3.68 -1.97 10.07
C THR A 151 2.67 -3.08 9.76
N TYR A 152 3.13 -4.32 9.74
CA TYR A 152 2.27 -5.49 9.55
C TYR A 152 1.17 -5.64 10.62
N ASP A 153 1.35 -5.02 11.78
CA ASP A 153 0.39 -5.03 12.89
C ASP A 153 -0.57 -3.82 12.85
N GLY A 154 -0.47 -2.98 11.80
CA GLY A 154 -1.40 -1.88 11.54
C GLY A 154 -1.06 -0.58 12.26
N GLU A 155 0.06 -0.54 12.97
CA GLU A 155 0.59 0.68 13.58
C GLU A 155 1.16 1.60 12.51
N ILE A 156 0.99 2.92 12.70
CA ILE A 156 1.52 3.94 11.79
C ILE A 156 2.57 4.75 12.54
N PHE A 157 3.69 5.03 11.88
CA PHE A 157 4.74 5.86 12.44
C PHE A 157 5.16 6.93 11.45
N ALA A 158 5.30 8.16 11.93
CA ALA A 158 5.98 9.22 11.21
C ALA A 158 7.49 9.09 11.36
N LYS A 159 8.22 9.54 10.34
CA LYS A 159 9.65 9.82 10.46
C LYS A 159 9.86 11.34 10.49
N ILE A 160 9.98 11.90 11.69
CA ILE A 160 10.20 13.34 11.91
C ILE A 160 11.60 13.50 12.48
N ASP A 161 12.46 14.27 11.81
CA ASP A 161 13.84 14.55 12.21
C ASP A 161 14.65 13.29 12.56
N GLY A 162 14.46 12.23 11.77
CA GLY A 162 15.13 10.94 11.97
C GLY A 162 14.57 10.09 13.11
N LYS A 163 13.64 10.61 13.91
CA LYS A 163 12.95 9.87 14.98
C LYS A 163 11.67 9.23 14.47
N ARG A 164 11.36 8.05 15.02
CA ARG A 164 10.12 7.32 14.78
C ARG A 164 9.09 7.76 15.82
N ILE A 165 8.02 8.43 15.38
CA ILE A 165 6.94 8.90 16.24
C ILE A 165 5.68 8.14 15.88
N ASN A 166 4.97 7.59 16.85
CA ASN A 166 3.71 6.89 16.59
C ASN A 166 2.64 7.90 16.13
N LEU A 167 1.97 7.58 15.01
CA LEU A 167 0.83 8.31 14.50
C LEU A 167 -0.43 7.49 14.79
N ASN A 168 -1.19 7.90 15.79
CA ASN A 168 -2.52 7.35 16.02
C ASN A 168 -3.46 7.88 14.94
N LEU A 169 -3.67 7.06 13.90
CA LEU A 169 -4.63 7.31 12.83
C LEU A 169 -5.85 6.40 12.99
N GLU A 170 -7.03 6.98 12.79
CA GLU A 170 -8.30 6.26 12.85
C GLU A 170 -8.42 5.23 11.73
N GLU A 171 -9.09 4.11 12.02
CA GLU A 171 -9.39 3.09 11.02
C GLU A 171 -10.68 3.46 10.28
N GLN A 172 -10.63 3.54 8.95
CA GLN A 172 -11.82 3.73 8.12
C GLN A 172 -12.55 2.39 7.94
N LYS A 173 -13.82 2.36 8.32
CA LYS A 173 -14.73 1.30 7.89
C LYS A 173 -15.02 1.47 6.39
N MET A 174 -14.52 0.54 5.59
CA MET A 174 -14.75 0.57 4.14
C MET A 174 -16.19 0.16 3.82
N PRO A 175 -16.80 0.72 2.75
CA PRO A 175 -18.18 0.43 2.39
C PRO A 175 -18.37 -0.98 1.80
N PHE A 176 -17.28 -1.68 1.50
CA PHE A 176 -17.27 -3.03 0.95
C PHE A 176 -16.78 -4.06 1.97
N LYS A 177 -17.16 -5.32 1.76
CA LYS A 177 -16.64 -6.44 2.56
C LYS A 177 -15.17 -6.70 2.24
N ASN A 178 -14.33 -6.73 3.28
CA ASN A 178 -12.97 -7.22 3.16
C ASN A 178 -12.98 -8.75 3.16
N LYS A 179 -12.20 -9.39 2.27
CA LYS A 179 -12.11 -10.86 2.21
C LYS A 179 -11.65 -11.51 3.52
N HIS A 180 -11.00 -10.76 4.41
CA HIS A 180 -10.33 -11.28 5.61
C HIS A 180 -10.77 -10.62 6.92
N ARG A 181 -11.80 -9.74 6.92
CA ARG A 181 -12.33 -9.17 8.18
C ARG A 181 -13.76 -9.66 8.38
N THR A 182 -13.91 -10.63 9.28
CA THR A 182 -15.19 -11.16 9.79
C THR A 182 -15.80 -10.17 10.78
N SER A 183 -16.24 -9.01 10.32
CA SER A 183 -17.29 -8.20 10.95
C SER A 183 -17.54 -6.93 10.13
N ALA A 184 -18.81 -6.73 9.78
CA ALA A 184 -19.37 -5.44 9.38
C ALA A 184 -19.78 -4.68 10.64
#